data_AF-A0A7V9ZYV6-F1
#
_entry.id   AF-A0A7V9ZYV6-F1
#
_cell.length_a   1.000
_cell.length_b   1.000
_cell.length_c   1.000
_cell.angle_alpha   90.00
_cell.angle_beta   90.00
_cell.angle_gamma   90.00
#
_symmetry.space_group_name_H-M   'P 1'
#
loop_
_entity.id
_entity.type
_entity.pdbx_description
1 polymer ?
#
loop_
_entity_poly.entity_id
_entity_poly.type
_entity_poly.pdbx_seq_one_letter_code
_entity_poly.pdbx_strand_id
1 'polypeptide(L)'
;MTMAAEQLIADWRTVTKQDTYSSSSRVQDRLFDLYAEVRDQPVGRLIETWLSLTIQRDLFSSGEILELLDQIQAQLASPVSTGS
;
A
#
# COMPACT_ATOMS: atom_id res chain seq x y z
N MET A 1 12.80 10.37 2.60
CA MET A 1 12.27 9.12 2.02
C MET A 1 10.75 9.12 1.87
N THR A 2 9.99 9.94 2.61
CA THR A 2 8.52 9.98 2.52
C THR A 2 7.97 10.45 1.16
N MET A 3 8.63 11.40 0.47
CA MET A 3 8.14 11.91 -0.82
C MET A 3 8.06 10.85 -1.93
N ALA A 4 8.93 9.84 -1.91
CA ALA A 4 8.90 8.75 -2.90
C ALA A 4 7.69 7.83 -2.68
N ALA A 5 7.43 7.43 -1.42
CA ALA A 5 6.27 6.63 -1.06
C ALA A 5 4.94 7.36 -1.35
N GLU A 6 4.87 8.67 -1.07
CA GLU A 6 3.70 9.51 -1.38
C GLU A 6 3.40 9.54 -2.88
N GLN A 7 4.44 9.66 -3.71
CA GLN A 7 4.29 9.63 -5.17
C GLN A 7 3.79 8.26 -5.65
N LEU A 8 4.37 7.16 -5.16
CA LEU A 8 3.92 5.80 -5.49
C LEU A 8 2.44 5.59 -5.15
N ILE A 9 1.99 6.09 -3.99
CA ILE A 9 0.58 6.04 -3.57
C ILE A 9 -0.30 6.85 -4.52
N ALA A 10 0.10 8.07 -4.89
CA ALA A 10 -0.68 8.93 -5.79
C ALA A 10 -0.84 8.32 -7.19
N ASP A 11 0.24 7.76 -7.73
CA ASP A 11 0.24 7.08 -9.03
C ASP A 11 -0.64 5.84 -9.00
N TRP A 12 -0.52 5.02 -7.95
CA TRP A 12 -1.33 3.80 -7.82
C TRP A 12 -2.83 4.11 -7.64
N ARG A 13 -3.19 5.16 -6.90
CA ARG A 13 -4.59 5.62 -6.81
C ARG A 13 -5.16 6.00 -8.17
N THR A 14 -4.37 6.70 -9.00
CA THR A 14 -4.81 7.16 -10.33
C THR A 14 -5.16 5.97 -11.22
N VAL A 15 -4.31 4.95 -11.22
CA VAL A 15 -4.54 3.72 -11.99
C VAL A 15 -5.72 2.91 -11.43
N THR A 16 -5.79 2.76 -10.10
CA THR A 16 -6.83 1.95 -9.45
C THR A 16 -8.24 2.50 -9.68
N LYS A 17 -8.40 3.82 -9.85
CA LYS A 17 -9.70 4.43 -10.18
C LYS A 17 -10.21 4.07 -11.58
N GLN A 18 -9.34 3.60 -12.47
CA GLN A 18 -9.70 3.25 -13.85
C GLN A 18 -10.13 1.77 -13.98
N ASP A 19 -9.75 0.93 -13.03
CA ASP A 19 -9.97 -0.52 -13.05
C ASP A 19 -10.98 -0.95 -11.96
N THR A 20 -11.83 -1.94 -12.25
CA THR A 20 -12.73 -2.51 -11.22
C THR A 20 -12.00 -3.54 -10.35
N TYR A 21 -11.11 -4.32 -10.96
CA TYR A 21 -10.33 -5.36 -10.31
C TYR A 21 -8.87 -5.34 -10.79
N SER A 22 -7.95 -5.71 -9.93
CA SER A 22 -6.53 -5.94 -10.23
C SER A 22 -6.13 -7.36 -9.87
N SER A 23 -5.24 -7.95 -10.69
CA SER A 23 -4.63 -9.24 -10.38
C SER A 23 -3.71 -9.14 -9.16
N SER A 24 -3.57 -10.25 -8.46
CA SER A 24 -2.67 -10.37 -7.31
C SER A 24 -1.22 -10.04 -7.65
N SER A 25 -0.72 -10.47 -8.82
CA SER A 25 0.61 -10.13 -9.31
C SER A 25 0.82 -8.62 -9.45
N ARG A 26 -0.14 -7.91 -10.06
CA ARG A 26 -0.07 -6.47 -10.24
C ARG A 26 -0.12 -5.71 -8.91
N VAL A 27 -0.92 -6.19 -7.96
CA VAL A 27 -0.96 -5.65 -6.60
C VAL A 27 0.36 -5.92 -5.87
N GLN A 28 0.89 -7.13 -6.00
CA GLN A 28 2.14 -7.55 -5.36
C GLN A 28 3.34 -6.72 -5.84
N ASP A 29 3.47 -6.47 -7.15
CA ASP A 29 4.54 -5.63 -7.71
C ASP A 29 4.52 -4.23 -7.06
N ARG A 30 3.33 -3.61 -6.99
CA ARG A 30 3.17 -2.27 -6.38
C ARG A 30 3.43 -2.26 -4.88
N LEU A 31 3.05 -3.32 -4.18
CA LEU A 31 3.34 -3.47 -2.75
C LEU A 31 4.84 -3.61 -2.50
N PHE A 32 5.58 -4.32 -3.36
CA PHE A 32 7.03 -4.42 -3.24
C PHE A 32 7.73 -3.08 -3.47
N ASP A 33 7.32 -2.32 -4.50
CA ASP A 33 7.83 -0.97 -4.74
C ASP A 33 7.63 -0.08 -3.50
N LEU A 34 6.44 -0.12 -2.93
CA LEU A 34 6.11 0.68 -1.75
C LEU A 34 6.84 0.21 -0.49
N TYR A 35 6.95 -1.11 -0.29
CA TYR A 35 7.68 -1.68 0.83
C TYR A 35 9.15 -1.29 0.83
N ALA A 36 9.79 -1.25 -0.34
CA ALA A 36 11.19 -0.83 -0.46
C ALA A 36 11.44 0.57 0.12
N GLU A 37 10.47 1.48 -0.01
CA GLU A 37 10.55 2.85 0.50
C GLU A 37 10.24 2.98 1.99
N VAL A 38 9.46 2.06 2.56
CA VAL A 38 8.89 2.20 3.92
C VAL A 38 9.15 1.03 4.85
N ARG A 39 9.99 0.05 4.46
CA ARG A 39 10.28 -1.17 5.24
C ARG A 39 10.73 -0.90 6.68
N ASP A 40 11.45 0.19 6.90
CA ASP A 40 11.99 0.57 8.22
C ASP A 40 10.99 1.39 9.07
N GLN A 41 9.77 1.59 8.55
CA GLN A 41 8.68 2.31 9.21
C GLN A 41 7.60 1.33 9.69
N PRO A 42 6.78 1.68 10.72
CA PRO A 42 5.72 0.82 11.22
C PRO A 42 4.74 0.33 10.15
N VAL A 43 4.46 1.17 9.14
CA VAL A 43 3.59 0.85 8.01
C VAL A 43 4.10 -0.29 7.14
N GLY A 44 5.40 -0.62 7.19
CA GLY A 44 5.98 -1.77 6.50
C GLY A 44 5.31 -3.09 6.88
N ARG A 45 4.89 -3.26 8.15
CA ARG A 45 4.17 -4.48 8.60
C ARG A 45 2.79 -4.64 7.98
N LEU A 46 2.10 -3.52 7.71
CA LEU A 46 0.81 -3.53 7.01
C LEU A 46 1.02 -4.03 5.57
N ILE A 47 2.07 -3.56 4.91
CA ILE A 47 2.40 -3.96 3.54
C ILE A 47 2.79 -5.44 3.48
N GLU A 48 3.59 -5.95 4.42
CA GLU A 48 3.92 -7.39 4.52
C GLU A 48 2.67 -8.28 4.67
N THR A 49 1.70 -7.82 5.46
CA THR A 49 0.41 -8.53 5.61
C THR A 49 -0.32 -8.62 4.27
N TRP A 50 -0.34 -7.53 3.51
CA TRP A 50 -0.97 -7.50 2.19
C TRP A 50 -0.20 -8.30 1.14
N LEU A 51 1.13 -8.29 1.18
CA LEU A 51 1.96 -9.17 0.35
C LEU A 51 1.68 -10.66 0.62
N SER A 52 1.30 -11.01 1.84
CA SER A 52 0.87 -12.38 2.16
C SER A 52 -0.53 -12.69 1.60
N LEU A 53 -1.43 -11.71 1.59
CA LEU A 53 -2.78 -11.85 1.02
C LEU A 53 -2.74 -12.05 -0.50
N THR A 54 -1.80 -11.44 -1.22
CA THR A 54 -1.67 -11.64 -2.68
C THR A 54 -1.23 -13.05 -3.06
N ILE A 55 -0.67 -13.82 -2.13
CA ILE A 55 -0.36 -15.25 -2.34
C ILE A 55 -1.63 -16.11 -2.22
N GLN A 56 -2.61 -15.66 -1.43
CA GLN A 56 -3.82 -16.43 -1.09
C GLN A 56 -5.03 -16.09 -1.98
N ARG A 57 -4.97 -14.98 -2.71
CA ARG A 57 -6.08 -14.44 -3.49
C ARG A 57 -5.60 -14.02 -4.87
N ASP A 58 -6.42 -14.25 -5.89
CA ASP A 58 -6.08 -13.94 -7.29
C ASP A 58 -6.50 -12.53 -7.73
N LEU A 59 -7.52 -11.96 -7.09
CA LEU A 59 -8.13 -10.68 -7.48
C LEU A 59 -8.42 -9.78 -6.28
N PHE A 60 -8.22 -8.49 -6.51
CA PHE A 60 -8.45 -7.40 -5.57
C PHE A 60 -9.33 -6.34 -6.26
N SER A 61 -10.40 -5.94 -5.60
CA SER A 61 -11.25 -4.82 -6.03
C SER A 61 -10.51 -3.48 -5.93
N SER A 62 -10.93 -2.50 -6.73
CA SER A 62 -10.40 -1.14 -6.56
C SER A 62 -10.74 -0.54 -5.20
N GLY A 63 -11.89 -0.88 -4.62
CA GLY A 63 -12.29 -0.44 -3.29
C GLY A 63 -11.28 -0.85 -2.21
N GLU A 64 -10.96 -2.15 -2.12
CA GLU A 64 -10.02 -2.63 -1.10
C GLU A 64 -8.60 -2.09 -1.29
N ILE A 65 -8.18 -1.88 -2.53
CA ILE A 65 -6.87 -1.26 -2.83
C ILE A 65 -6.87 0.20 -2.38
N LEU A 66 -7.94 0.95 -2.65
CA LEU A 66 -8.02 2.36 -2.23
C LEU A 66 -8.05 2.49 -0.70
N GLU A 67 -8.77 1.61 -0.01
CA GLU A 67 -8.79 1.55 1.47
C GLU A 67 -7.42 1.22 2.06
N LEU A 68 -6.66 0.31 1.43
CA LEU A 68 -5.27 0.05 1.81
C LEU A 68 -4.42 1.31 1.66
N LEU A 69 -4.52 1.99 0.52
CA LEU A 69 -3.72 3.20 0.25
C LEU A 69 -4.06 4.33 1.23
N ASP A 70 -5.33 4.47 1.64
CA ASP A 70 -5.74 5.39 2.70
C ASP A 70 -5.08 5.03 4.04
N GLN A 71 -5.08 3.76 4.42
CA GLN A 71 -4.44 3.30 5.67
C GLN A 71 -2.93 3.54 5.68
N ILE A 72 -2.24 3.24 4.57
CA ILE A 72 -0.80 3.47 4.45
C ILE A 72 -0.51 4.96 4.57
N GLN A 73 -1.25 5.79 3.85
CA GLN A 73 -1.05 7.24 3.87
C GLN A 73 -1.31 7.84 5.26
N ALA A 74 -2.34 7.37 5.97
CA ALA A 74 -2.62 7.80 7.34
C ALA A 74 -1.48 7.44 8.31
N GLN A 75 -0.88 6.26 8.17
CA GLN A 75 0.26 5.84 8.99
C GLN A 75 1.55 6.59 8.64
N LEU A 76 1.77 6.95 7.38
CA LEU A 76 2.91 7.79 6.97
C LEU A 76 2.78 9.22 7.51
N ALA A 77 1.56 9.75 7.56
CA ALA A 77 1.29 11.10 8.06
C ALA A 77 1.28 11.20 9.60
N SER A 78 1.09 10.08 10.29
CA SER A 78 1.13 10.02 11.75
C SER A 78 2.52 9.58 12.20
N PRO A 79 3.46 10.51 12.53
CA PRO A 79 4.64 10.11 13.28
C PRO A 79 4.11 9.49 14.57
N VAL A 80 4.45 8.24 14.83
CA VAL A 80 4.13 7.54 16.07
C VAL A 80 4.35 8.50 17.25
N SER A 81 3.26 8.95 17.86
CA SER A 81 3.30 9.52 19.21
C SER A 81 3.59 8.37 20.16
N THR A 82 4.86 8.01 20.28
CA THR A 82 5.36 7.33 21.48
C THR A 82 5.29 8.34 22.61
N GLY A 83 4.23 8.28 23.42
CA GLY A 83 4.17 9.05 24.66
C GLY A 83 2.77 9.19 25.24
N SER A 84 2.40 8.27 26.14
CA SER A 84 1.82 8.55 27.45
C SER A 84 1.96 7.31 28.32
#